data_AF-A0A2C9KXZ3-F1
#
_entry.id   AF-A0A2C9KXZ3-F1
#
_cell.length_a   1.000
_cell.length_b   1.000
_cell.length_c   1.000
_cell.angle_alpha   90.00
_cell.angle_beta   90.00
_cell.angle_gamma   90.00
#
_symmetry.space_group_name_H-M   'P 1'
#
loop_
_entity.id
_entity.type
_entity.pdbx_description
1 polymer ?
#
loop_
_entity_poly.entity_id
_entity_poly.type
_entity_poly.pdbx_seq_one_letter_code
_entity_poly.pdbx_strand_id
1 'polypeptide(L)'
;MCSLFVSAGQRVSFMKTAYYSTPGTNTTRTLYPEALDGHLHPVVPVGTLWEIDLESSYILIGFYISFKDEAFFRAVIEVYDSNEALIYTWRIGNQGSTNIIFASSVTTPVRYINVITEDATNASLTTALNEFYAYGECPKGTWGVQCRENCSSDCPDVCRFDDGLCNEVCIGYSDPPKCQTECQTGWFGVNCKSQCSDRCWSCNSRTGVCEEGCLGFSDPPDCTIECDTGLWGRNCASNCSRCFNSTCNSRSGLCDQGCLGYSNPPICTTECGSGYWGLNCTYQSCDGKS
;
A
#
# COMPACT_ATOMS: atom_id res chain seq x y z
N MET A 1 -13.98 -13.66 -26.74
CA MET A 1 -14.05 -13.55 -25.29
C MET A 1 -12.85 -14.15 -24.58
N CYS A 2 -11.92 -13.28 -24.19
CA CYS A 2 -11.25 -13.28 -22.89
C CYS A 2 -10.40 -12.02 -22.91
N SER A 3 -10.60 -11.09 -21.97
CA SER A 3 -9.64 -10.02 -21.75
C SER A 3 -9.08 -10.20 -20.35
N LEU A 4 -7.91 -10.83 -20.25
CA LEU A 4 -7.18 -10.92 -18.99
C LEU A 4 -6.50 -9.57 -18.71
N PHE A 5 -6.95 -8.85 -17.69
CA PHE A 5 -6.38 -7.58 -17.24
C PHE A 5 -5.39 -7.82 -16.09
N VAL A 6 -4.13 -8.05 -16.40
CA VAL A 6 -3.08 -8.11 -15.35
C VAL A 6 -2.75 -6.68 -14.92
N SER A 7 -2.93 -6.35 -13.65
CA SER A 7 -2.88 -4.96 -13.17
C SER A 7 -1.46 -4.53 -12.80
N ALA A 8 -0.98 -3.50 -13.50
CA ALA A 8 -0.25 -2.34 -12.96
C ALA A 8 -0.30 -1.17 -13.97
N GLY A 9 -1.50 -0.84 -14.44
CA GLY A 9 -1.75 0.40 -15.21
C GLY A 9 -1.81 0.28 -16.73
N GLN A 10 -1.65 -0.91 -17.32
CA GLN A 10 -1.93 -1.14 -18.74
C GLN A 10 -3.14 -2.06 -18.94
N ARG A 11 -4.12 -1.59 -19.70
CA ARG A 11 -5.25 -2.40 -20.16
C ARG A 11 -4.79 -3.18 -21.39
N VAL A 12 -4.55 -4.47 -21.24
CA VAL A 12 -4.21 -5.32 -22.39
C VAL A 12 -5.21 -6.48 -22.47
N SER A 13 -5.90 -6.59 -23.61
CA SER A 13 -6.84 -7.68 -23.90
C SER A 13 -6.03 -8.83 -24.52
N PHE A 14 -5.86 -9.93 -23.80
CA PHE A 14 -5.17 -11.11 -24.32
C PHE A 14 -6.16 -12.21 -24.65
N MET A 15 -6.14 -12.69 -25.90
CA MET A 15 -6.78 -13.93 -26.29
C MET A 15 -6.30 -15.05 -25.36
N LYS A 16 -7.25 -15.78 -24.75
CA LYS A 16 -6.97 -16.96 -23.94
C LYS A 16 -7.70 -18.15 -24.52
N THR A 17 -7.08 -19.30 -24.37
CA THR A 17 -7.64 -20.56 -24.82
C THR A 17 -8.84 -20.92 -23.92
N ALA A 18 -10.01 -21.03 -24.54
CA ALA A 18 -11.25 -21.44 -23.86
C ALA A 18 -11.77 -22.74 -24.46
N TYR A 19 -12.32 -23.60 -23.60
CA TYR A 19 -12.97 -24.84 -23.96
C TYR A 19 -14.39 -24.85 -23.41
N TYR A 20 -15.32 -25.49 -24.12
CA TYR A 20 -16.69 -25.69 -23.64
C TYR A 20 -17.10 -27.16 -23.78
N SER A 21 -18.02 -27.61 -22.93
CA SER A 21 -18.61 -28.94 -23.02
C SER A 21 -19.81 -28.98 -23.97
N THR A 22 -20.02 -30.15 -24.59
CA THR A 22 -21.27 -30.43 -25.28
C THR A 22 -22.44 -30.54 -24.29
N PRO A 23 -23.64 -30.03 -24.63
CA PRO A 23 -24.81 -30.11 -23.75
C PRO A 23 -25.13 -31.55 -23.34
N GLY A 24 -25.25 -31.80 -22.04
CA GLY A 24 -25.81 -33.05 -21.48
C GLY A 24 -24.83 -34.16 -21.11
N THR A 25 -23.54 -34.09 -21.47
CA THR A 25 -22.57 -35.15 -21.09
C THR A 25 -21.31 -34.65 -20.37
N ASN A 26 -20.96 -33.36 -20.42
CA ASN A 26 -19.73 -32.79 -19.82
C ASN A 26 -18.41 -33.54 -20.16
N THR A 27 -18.41 -34.47 -21.11
CA THR A 27 -17.31 -35.43 -21.33
C THR A 27 -16.36 -35.01 -22.46
N THR A 28 -16.81 -34.17 -23.40
CA THR A 28 -15.98 -33.69 -24.51
C THR A 28 -15.74 -32.18 -24.41
N ARG A 29 -14.49 -31.79 -24.18
CA ARG A 29 -14.04 -30.39 -24.21
C ARG A 29 -13.70 -30.01 -25.65
N THR A 30 -14.43 -29.05 -26.21
CA THR A 30 -14.22 -28.55 -27.56
C THR A 30 -13.53 -27.19 -27.48
N LEU A 31 -12.41 -27.03 -28.20
CA LEU A 31 -11.70 -25.76 -28.29
C LEU A 31 -12.61 -24.69 -28.90
N TYR A 32 -12.63 -23.50 -28.30
CA TYR A 32 -13.28 -22.33 -28.86
C TYR A 32 -12.24 -21.37 -29.47
N PRO A 33 -11.85 -21.56 -30.75
CA PRO A 33 -10.76 -20.80 -31.38
C PRO A 33 -11.11 -19.33 -31.64
N GLU A 34 -12.40 -18.97 -31.59
CA GLU A 34 -12.94 -17.65 -31.96
C GLU A 34 -13.29 -16.81 -30.73
N ALA A 35 -12.57 -16.99 -29.62
CA ALA A 35 -12.66 -16.17 -28.44
C ALA A 35 -12.11 -14.72 -28.67
N LEU A 36 -12.56 -14.05 -29.74
CA LEU A 36 -12.23 -12.68 -30.12
C LEU A 36 -12.98 -11.63 -29.30
N ASP A 37 -12.32 -10.50 -29.08
CA ASP A 37 -12.86 -9.27 -28.50
C ASP A 37 -13.80 -8.61 -29.51
N GLY A 38 -15.06 -8.38 -29.15
CA GLY A 38 -15.97 -7.49 -29.90
C GLY A 38 -16.53 -7.97 -31.25
N HIS A 39 -16.40 -9.23 -31.67
CA HIS A 39 -17.05 -9.72 -32.90
C HIS A 39 -18.38 -10.45 -32.60
N LEU A 40 -19.49 -9.87 -33.03
CA LEU A 40 -20.82 -10.48 -32.96
C LEU A 40 -20.91 -11.65 -33.96
N HIS A 41 -20.65 -12.86 -33.50
CA HIS A 41 -20.95 -14.07 -34.28
C HIS A 41 -22.43 -14.48 -34.15
N PRO A 42 -23.07 -14.93 -35.25
CA PRO A 42 -24.47 -15.34 -35.28
C PRO A 42 -24.75 -16.71 -34.63
N VAL A 43 -23.71 -17.50 -34.33
CA VAL A 43 -23.81 -18.77 -33.61
C VAL A 43 -22.92 -18.70 -32.37
N VAL A 44 -23.54 -18.69 -31.20
CA VAL A 44 -22.82 -18.71 -29.92
C VAL A 44 -22.73 -20.18 -29.50
N PRO A 45 -21.53 -20.76 -29.33
CA PRO A 45 -21.44 -22.08 -28.73
C PRO A 45 -21.94 -21.99 -27.29
N VAL A 46 -22.67 -23.01 -26.89
CA VAL A 46 -23.42 -23.04 -25.66
C VAL A 46 -23.14 -24.37 -24.97
N GLY A 47 -22.95 -24.33 -23.66
CA GLY A 47 -22.52 -25.50 -22.88
C GLY A 47 -22.79 -25.32 -21.40
N THR A 48 -22.70 -26.42 -20.66
CA THR A 48 -22.92 -26.44 -19.21
C THR A 48 -21.62 -26.25 -18.42
N LEU A 49 -20.47 -26.54 -19.04
CA LEU A 49 -19.13 -26.31 -18.51
C LEU A 49 -18.33 -25.47 -19.51
N TRP A 50 -17.71 -24.42 -19.01
CA TRP A 50 -16.66 -23.67 -19.68
C TRP A 50 -15.37 -23.79 -18.88
N GLU A 51 -14.27 -24.12 -19.54
CA GLU A 51 -12.93 -24.12 -18.97
C GLU A 51 -12.12 -23.02 -19.64
N ILE A 52 -11.56 -22.13 -18.83
CA ILE A 52 -10.73 -21.01 -19.27
C ILE A 52 -9.30 -21.33 -18.87
N ASP A 53 -8.42 -21.54 -19.84
CA ASP A 53 -6.99 -21.71 -19.64
C ASP A 53 -6.28 -20.35 -19.73
N LEU A 54 -5.69 -19.90 -18.62
CA LEU A 54 -4.99 -18.61 -18.55
C LEU A 54 -3.64 -18.61 -19.30
N GLU A 55 -3.17 -19.74 -19.81
CA GLU A 55 -1.91 -19.92 -20.56
C GLU A 55 -0.62 -19.64 -19.79
N SER A 56 -0.76 -19.14 -18.56
CA SER A 56 0.25 -19.06 -17.52
C SER A 56 -0.44 -19.10 -16.15
N SER A 57 0.34 -19.07 -15.08
CA SER A 57 -0.19 -19.05 -13.72
C SER A 57 -0.15 -17.62 -13.16
N TYR A 58 -1.25 -17.17 -12.57
CA TYR A 58 -1.40 -15.80 -12.05
C TYR A 58 -1.94 -15.83 -10.61
N ILE A 59 -1.56 -14.85 -9.80
CA ILE A 59 -2.23 -14.58 -8.53
C ILE A 59 -3.47 -13.74 -8.82
N LEU A 60 -4.66 -14.32 -8.70
CA LEU A 60 -5.91 -13.62 -9.03
C LEU A 60 -6.39 -12.76 -7.87
N ILE A 61 -6.59 -11.47 -8.15
CA ILE A 61 -7.22 -10.48 -7.27
C ILE A 61 -8.74 -10.50 -7.45
N GLY A 62 -9.22 -10.89 -8.63
CA GLY A 62 -10.64 -11.00 -8.92
C GLY A 62 -10.92 -11.33 -10.37
N PHE A 63 -12.19 -11.57 -10.69
CA PHE A 63 -12.62 -11.75 -12.07
C PHE A 63 -14.10 -11.37 -12.23
N TYR A 64 -14.46 -11.05 -13.47
CA TYR A 64 -15.79 -10.71 -13.91
C TYR A 64 -16.22 -11.70 -14.98
N ILE A 65 -17.46 -12.15 -14.87
CA ILE A 65 -18.10 -13.03 -15.85
C ILE A 65 -19.41 -12.40 -16.27
N SER A 66 -19.61 -12.26 -17.57
CA SER A 66 -20.90 -11.92 -18.17
C SER A 66 -21.42 -13.13 -18.94
N PHE A 67 -22.71 -13.38 -18.83
CA PHE A 67 -23.42 -14.44 -19.55
C PHE A 67 -24.35 -13.81 -20.60
N LYS A 68 -24.43 -14.45 -21.76
CA LYS A 68 -25.42 -14.15 -22.80
C LYS A 68 -26.63 -15.03 -22.47
N ASP A 69 -27.70 -14.40 -21.98
CA ASP A 69 -28.98 -14.99 -21.55
C ASP A 69 -29.03 -15.58 -20.11
N GLU A 70 -30.14 -15.35 -19.39
CA GLU A 70 -30.36 -15.76 -17.97
C GLU A 70 -30.80 -17.23 -17.84
N ALA A 71 -29.94 -18.15 -18.28
CA ALA A 71 -30.29 -19.55 -18.48
C ALA A 71 -30.03 -20.49 -17.28
N PHE A 72 -29.41 -20.04 -16.18
CA PHE A 72 -28.98 -20.93 -15.09
C PHE A 72 -29.57 -20.57 -13.73
N PHE A 73 -29.84 -21.57 -12.88
CA PHE A 73 -30.26 -21.35 -11.49
C PHE A 73 -29.08 -21.33 -10.54
N ARG A 74 -28.05 -22.06 -10.88
CA ARG A 74 -26.86 -22.13 -10.05
C ARG A 74 -25.64 -22.15 -10.94
N ALA A 75 -24.61 -21.44 -10.52
CA ALA A 75 -23.31 -21.53 -11.12
C ALA A 75 -22.28 -21.92 -10.06
N VAL A 76 -21.36 -22.79 -10.44
CA VAL A 76 -20.22 -23.21 -9.63
C VAL A 76 -18.98 -22.78 -10.38
N ILE A 77 -18.17 -21.95 -9.74
CA ILE A 77 -16.88 -21.52 -10.27
C ILE A 77 -15.80 -22.27 -9.51
N GLU A 78 -14.98 -23.03 -10.23
CA GLU A 78 -13.88 -23.80 -9.66
C GLU A 78 -12.57 -23.27 -10.24
N VAL A 79 -11.60 -22.97 -9.39
CA VAL A 79 -10.29 -22.49 -9.82
C VAL A 79 -9.22 -23.48 -9.43
N TYR A 80 -8.28 -23.71 -10.34
CA TYR A 80 -7.26 -24.75 -10.22
C TYR A 80 -5.87 -24.19 -10.47
N ASP A 81 -4.88 -24.83 -9.86
CA ASP A 81 -3.47 -24.56 -10.14
C ASP A 81 -3.02 -25.25 -11.46
N SER A 82 -1.74 -25.12 -11.81
CA SER A 82 -1.17 -25.73 -13.01
C SER A 82 -1.08 -27.26 -12.97
N ASN A 83 -1.29 -27.89 -11.81
CA ASN A 83 -1.33 -29.34 -11.64
C ASN A 83 -2.77 -29.86 -11.59
N GLU A 84 -3.75 -29.03 -11.97
CA GLU A 84 -5.18 -29.32 -11.87
C GLU A 84 -5.67 -29.59 -10.43
N ALA A 85 -4.95 -29.10 -9.42
CA ALA A 85 -5.41 -29.16 -8.04
C ALA A 85 -6.44 -28.05 -7.78
N LEU A 86 -7.59 -28.42 -7.24
CA LEU A 86 -8.65 -27.48 -6.89
C LEU A 86 -8.17 -26.53 -5.77
N ILE A 87 -8.14 -25.23 -6.06
CA ILE A 87 -7.76 -24.19 -5.10
C ILE A 87 -8.99 -23.66 -4.36
N TYR A 88 -10.06 -23.34 -5.08
CA TYR A 88 -11.25 -22.74 -4.50
C TYR A 88 -12.51 -23.02 -5.32
N THR A 89 -13.67 -23.02 -4.65
CA THR A 89 -14.99 -23.18 -5.27
C THR A 89 -15.94 -22.08 -4.81
N TRP A 90 -16.46 -21.28 -5.73
CA TRP A 90 -17.59 -20.39 -5.48
C TRP A 90 -18.89 -21.03 -5.95
N ARG A 91 -19.95 -20.92 -5.14
CA ARG A 91 -21.30 -21.40 -5.49
C ARG A 91 -22.26 -20.22 -5.47
N ILE A 92 -22.98 -20.04 -6.56
CA ILE A 92 -23.85 -18.91 -6.81
C ILE A 92 -25.27 -19.44 -6.99
N GLY A 93 -26.20 -19.03 -6.15
CA GLY A 93 -27.63 -19.25 -6.37
C GLY A 93 -28.25 -18.10 -7.18
N ASN A 94 -29.21 -18.39 -8.05
CA ASN A 94 -29.82 -17.47 -9.02
C ASN A 94 -30.20 -16.12 -8.40
N GLN A 95 -29.78 -15.02 -9.02
CA GLN A 95 -30.11 -13.65 -8.63
C GLN A 95 -30.71 -12.83 -9.78
N GLY A 96 -31.06 -13.42 -10.93
CA GLY A 96 -31.51 -12.67 -12.12
C GLY A 96 -30.47 -11.65 -12.62
N SER A 97 -29.18 -11.94 -12.41
CA SER A 97 -28.07 -11.09 -12.83
C SER A 97 -27.23 -11.84 -13.87
N THR A 98 -27.06 -11.24 -15.04
CA THR A 98 -26.23 -11.77 -16.13
C THR A 98 -24.73 -11.53 -15.92
N ASN A 99 -24.36 -10.71 -14.93
CA ASN A 99 -22.98 -10.33 -14.65
C ASN A 99 -22.60 -10.67 -13.22
N ILE A 100 -21.41 -11.23 -13.05
CA ILE A 100 -20.89 -11.67 -11.76
C ILE A 100 -19.49 -11.12 -11.56
N ILE A 101 -19.25 -10.51 -10.40
CA ILE A 101 -17.95 -10.00 -10.00
C ILE A 101 -17.48 -10.78 -8.78
N PHE A 102 -16.24 -11.25 -8.84
CA PHE A 102 -15.56 -11.93 -7.74
C PHE A 102 -14.34 -11.15 -7.32
N ALA A 103 -14.24 -10.89 -6.03
CA ALA A 103 -12.98 -10.56 -5.39
C ALA A 103 -12.36 -11.87 -4.88
N SER A 104 -11.09 -12.08 -5.22
CA SER A 104 -10.31 -13.24 -4.83
C SER A 104 -9.27 -12.82 -3.80
N SER A 105 -9.21 -13.58 -2.69
CA SER A 105 -8.10 -13.51 -1.72
C SER A 105 -7.14 -14.69 -1.88
N VAL A 106 -7.18 -15.37 -3.03
CA VAL A 106 -6.37 -16.56 -3.31
C VAL A 106 -4.93 -16.12 -3.58
N THR A 107 -4.00 -16.66 -2.79
CA THR A 107 -2.56 -16.41 -2.93
C THR A 107 -1.83 -17.50 -3.70
N THR A 108 -2.54 -18.56 -4.10
CA THR A 108 -1.99 -19.65 -4.91
C THR A 108 -2.08 -19.30 -6.40
N PRO A 109 -1.03 -19.54 -7.20
CA PRO A 109 -1.10 -19.31 -8.64
C PRO A 109 -2.21 -20.14 -9.31
N VAL A 110 -3.14 -19.46 -9.98
CA VAL A 110 -4.27 -20.04 -10.70
C VAL A 110 -3.91 -20.18 -12.18
N ARG A 111 -4.26 -21.31 -12.76
CA ARG A 111 -4.07 -21.62 -14.19
C ARG A 111 -5.37 -21.85 -14.93
N TYR A 112 -6.31 -22.57 -14.32
CA TYR A 112 -7.58 -22.94 -14.93
C TYR A 112 -8.74 -22.38 -14.13
N ILE A 113 -9.78 -21.95 -14.84
CA ILE A 113 -11.03 -21.47 -14.25
C ILE A 113 -12.18 -22.18 -14.94
N ASN A 114 -12.93 -22.96 -14.18
CA ASN A 114 -14.12 -23.65 -14.67
C ASN A 114 -15.37 -22.90 -14.24
N VAL A 115 -16.24 -22.64 -15.20
CA VAL A 115 -17.57 -22.06 -15.02
C VAL A 115 -18.58 -23.16 -15.32
N ILE A 116 -19.20 -23.70 -14.28
CA ILE A 116 -20.18 -24.77 -14.37
C ILE A 116 -21.55 -24.17 -14.10
N THR A 117 -22.52 -24.42 -14.97
CA THR A 117 -23.91 -23.95 -14.79
C THR A 117 -24.83 -25.15 -14.56
N GLU A 118 -25.76 -25.01 -13.60
CA GLU A 118 -26.75 -26.01 -13.17
C GLU A 118 -28.19 -25.45 -13.33
N ASP A 119 -29.12 -26.33 -13.70
CA ASP A 119 -30.47 -26.02 -14.23
C ASP A 119 -31.43 -25.30 -13.26
N ALA A 120 -32.32 -24.47 -13.84
CA ALA A 120 -33.51 -23.90 -13.18
C ALA A 120 -34.80 -24.67 -13.44
N THR A 121 -34.92 -25.34 -14.59
CA THR A 121 -36.12 -26.07 -15.02
C THR A 121 -35.70 -27.19 -15.98
N ASN A 122 -36.51 -28.25 -16.11
CA ASN A 122 -36.28 -29.47 -16.92
C ASN A 122 -36.11 -29.26 -18.44
N ALA A 123 -35.60 -28.12 -18.91
CA ALA A 123 -35.23 -27.87 -20.30
C ALA A 123 -33.70 -27.83 -20.39
N SER A 124 -33.12 -28.44 -21.43
CA SER A 124 -31.68 -28.38 -21.72
C SER A 124 -31.26 -26.93 -21.98
N LEU A 125 -30.88 -26.19 -20.93
CA LEU A 125 -30.35 -24.84 -21.06
C LEU A 125 -28.85 -24.92 -21.30
N THR A 126 -28.43 -24.17 -22.31
CA THR A 126 -27.06 -24.12 -22.77
C THR A 126 -26.63 -22.67 -22.60
N THR A 127 -25.83 -22.39 -21.57
CA THR A 127 -25.43 -21.02 -21.25
C THR A 127 -24.29 -20.59 -22.15
N ALA A 128 -24.43 -19.42 -22.77
CA ALA A 128 -23.36 -18.76 -23.48
C ALA A 128 -22.60 -17.85 -22.50
N LEU A 129 -21.29 -18.05 -22.36
CA LEU A 129 -20.43 -17.02 -21.78
C LEU A 129 -20.44 -15.81 -22.77
N ASN A 130 -20.59 -14.57 -22.28
CA ASN A 130 -20.55 -13.33 -23.09
C ASN A 130 -19.29 -12.48 -22.91
N GLU A 131 -18.80 -12.29 -21.68
CA GLU A 131 -17.50 -11.67 -21.42
C GLU A 131 -16.82 -12.35 -20.21
N PHE A 132 -15.49 -12.44 -20.23
CA PHE A 132 -14.71 -12.89 -19.09
C PHE A 132 -13.48 -12.00 -18.94
N TYR A 133 -13.34 -11.44 -17.75
CA TYR A 133 -12.21 -10.62 -17.36
C TYR A 133 -11.60 -11.16 -16.08
N ALA A 134 -10.31 -11.43 -16.06
CA ALA A 134 -9.60 -11.76 -14.83
C ALA A 134 -8.59 -10.66 -14.51
N TYR A 135 -8.46 -10.36 -13.22
CA TYR A 135 -7.54 -9.38 -12.66
C TYR A 135 -6.56 -10.09 -11.77
N GLY A 136 -5.27 -9.86 -11.98
CA GLY A 136 -4.23 -10.51 -11.20
C GLY A 136 -2.86 -9.94 -11.43
N GLU A 137 -1.89 -10.58 -10.79
CA GLU A 137 -0.46 -10.28 -10.85
C GLU A 137 0.33 -11.57 -11.11
N CYS A 138 1.63 -11.41 -11.40
CA CYS A 138 2.52 -12.56 -11.52
C CYS A 138 2.84 -13.20 -10.16
N PRO A 139 3.06 -14.51 -10.11
CA PRO A 139 3.69 -15.15 -8.96
C PRO A 139 5.02 -14.48 -8.63
N LYS A 140 5.44 -14.56 -7.36
CA LYS A 140 6.72 -14.00 -6.92
C LYS A 140 7.86 -14.52 -7.79
N GLY A 141 8.75 -13.60 -8.17
CA GLY A 141 9.92 -13.87 -8.99
C GLY A 141 9.68 -13.96 -10.49
N THR A 142 8.46 -13.74 -10.98
CA THR A 142 8.20 -13.64 -12.42
C THR A 142 7.55 -12.32 -12.83
N TRP A 143 7.73 -11.96 -14.09
CA TRP A 143 7.21 -10.72 -14.67
C TRP A 143 6.82 -10.91 -16.14
N GLY A 144 6.35 -9.83 -16.74
CA GLY A 144 5.86 -9.78 -18.10
C GLY A 144 4.39 -10.16 -18.17
N VAL A 145 3.79 -9.87 -19.32
CA VAL A 145 2.39 -10.15 -19.63
C VAL A 145 1.95 -11.57 -19.27
N GLN A 146 2.82 -12.55 -19.53
CA GLN A 146 2.53 -13.97 -19.31
C GLN A 146 3.23 -14.53 -18.07
N CYS A 147 3.90 -13.72 -17.25
CA CYS A 147 4.62 -14.19 -16.07
C CYS A 147 5.62 -15.32 -16.36
N ARG A 148 6.23 -15.31 -17.55
CA ARG A 148 7.19 -16.32 -18.03
C ARG A 148 8.64 -15.87 -17.89
N GLU A 149 8.85 -14.58 -17.70
CA GLU A 149 10.18 -14.02 -17.50
C GLU A 149 10.50 -14.02 -16.01
N ASN A 150 11.76 -14.31 -15.67
CA ASN A 150 12.21 -14.32 -14.27
C ASN A 150 12.76 -12.96 -13.87
N CYS A 151 12.56 -12.58 -12.62
CA CYS A 151 13.19 -11.40 -12.03
C CYS A 151 14.73 -11.55 -11.96
N SER A 152 15.44 -10.41 -11.92
CA SER A 152 16.89 -10.38 -11.68
C SER A 152 17.26 -11.00 -10.32
N SER A 153 18.47 -11.54 -10.21
CA SER A 153 19.03 -12.06 -8.96
C SER A 153 19.14 -11.02 -7.84
N ASP A 154 19.14 -9.73 -8.17
CA ASP A 154 19.19 -8.64 -7.18
C ASP A 154 17.84 -8.43 -6.47
N CYS A 155 16.75 -8.89 -7.08
CA CYS A 155 15.38 -8.82 -6.56
C CYS A 155 14.58 -10.08 -6.95
N PRO A 156 14.99 -11.26 -6.45
CA PRO A 156 14.47 -12.53 -6.95
C PRO A 156 12.98 -12.75 -6.65
N ASP A 157 12.40 -12.01 -5.70
CA ASP A 157 11.00 -12.17 -5.29
C ASP A 157 10.06 -11.14 -5.92
N VAL A 158 10.50 -9.89 -6.12
CA VAL A 158 9.66 -8.76 -6.55
C VAL A 158 10.44 -7.86 -7.50
N CYS A 159 10.01 -7.83 -8.76
CA CYS A 159 10.53 -6.93 -9.78
C CYS A 159 9.37 -6.26 -10.53
N ARG A 160 9.69 -5.25 -11.32
CA ARG A 160 8.71 -4.53 -12.14
C ARG A 160 8.08 -5.45 -13.17
N PHE A 161 6.76 -5.38 -13.28
CA PHE A 161 5.97 -6.27 -14.14
C PHE A 161 6.23 -6.06 -15.64
N ASP A 162 6.66 -4.86 -16.06
CA ASP A 162 6.76 -4.42 -17.44
C ASP A 162 8.14 -4.66 -18.08
N ASP A 163 9.21 -4.57 -17.29
CA ASP A 163 10.59 -4.71 -17.76
C ASP A 163 11.47 -5.62 -16.89
N GLY A 164 10.94 -6.17 -15.79
CA GLY A 164 11.67 -7.09 -14.91
C GLY A 164 12.77 -6.43 -14.07
N LEU A 165 12.90 -5.11 -14.13
CA LEU A 165 13.90 -4.39 -13.36
C LEU A 165 13.51 -4.31 -11.89
N CYS A 166 14.50 -4.29 -11.02
CA CYS A 166 14.28 -4.12 -9.60
C CYS A 166 13.78 -2.70 -9.28
N ASN A 167 12.96 -2.56 -8.23
CA ASN A 167 12.55 -1.24 -7.78
C ASN A 167 13.75 -0.47 -7.24
N GLU A 168 14.12 0.64 -7.86
CA GLU A 168 15.22 1.50 -7.39
C GLU A 168 14.75 2.61 -6.44
N VAL A 169 13.44 2.74 -6.25
CA VAL A 169 12.79 3.82 -5.51
C VAL A 169 12.04 3.23 -4.33
N CYS A 170 12.47 3.60 -3.12
CA CYS A 170 11.78 3.31 -1.88
C CYS A 170 11.40 4.63 -1.20
N ILE A 171 10.11 4.88 -0.99
CA ILE A 171 9.65 6.08 -0.26
C ILE A 171 9.61 5.75 1.23
N GLY A 172 10.47 6.41 2.01
CA GLY A 172 10.62 6.18 3.45
C GLY A 172 11.53 5.03 3.86
N TYR A 173 12.27 4.44 2.91
CA TYR A 173 13.25 3.38 3.17
C TYR A 173 14.52 3.61 2.36
N SER A 174 15.66 3.08 2.80
CA SER A 174 16.98 3.36 2.23
C SER A 174 17.60 2.20 1.44
N ASP A 175 16.96 1.04 1.39
CA ASP A 175 17.51 -0.21 0.84
C ASP A 175 16.74 -0.75 -0.39
N PRO A 176 16.72 -0.03 -1.53
CA PRO A 176 16.30 -0.62 -2.78
C PRO A 176 17.11 -1.89 -3.09
N PRO A 177 16.48 -2.94 -3.64
CA PRO A 177 15.09 -3.01 -4.06
C PRO A 177 14.11 -3.56 -3.01
N LYS A 178 14.59 -3.82 -1.79
CA LYS A 178 13.81 -4.48 -0.74
C LYS A 178 12.84 -3.53 -0.04
N CYS A 179 13.24 -2.27 0.14
CA CYS A 179 12.46 -1.26 0.85
C CYS A 179 12.02 -1.73 2.26
N GLN A 180 12.95 -2.29 3.04
CA GLN A 180 12.72 -2.83 4.39
C GLN A 180 13.39 -2.01 5.48
N THR A 181 14.42 -1.23 5.14
CA THR A 181 15.19 -0.42 6.08
C THR A 181 14.61 1.00 6.13
N GLU A 182 13.79 1.29 7.14
CA GLU A 182 13.17 2.61 7.30
C GLU A 182 14.23 3.73 7.40
N CYS A 183 13.89 4.94 6.95
CA CYS A 183 14.78 6.09 7.08
C CYS A 183 15.21 6.32 8.52
N GLN A 184 16.51 6.58 8.70
CA GLN A 184 17.04 7.04 9.97
C GLN A 184 16.35 8.35 10.40
N THR A 185 16.11 8.52 11.71
CA THR A 185 15.58 9.76 12.29
C THR A 185 16.30 10.99 11.74
N GLY A 186 15.53 11.97 11.26
CA GLY A 186 16.06 13.17 10.61
C GLY A 186 16.11 13.08 9.08
N TRP A 187 15.74 11.95 8.47
CA TRP A 187 15.71 11.77 7.02
C TRP A 187 14.36 11.25 6.54
N PHE A 188 13.99 11.61 5.31
CA PHE A 188 12.74 11.21 4.70
C PHE A 188 12.82 11.10 3.17
N GLY A 189 11.73 10.64 2.56
CA GLY A 189 11.48 10.71 1.12
C GLY A 189 12.07 9.54 0.34
N VAL A 190 12.34 9.77 -0.94
CA VAL A 190 12.90 8.75 -1.83
C VAL A 190 14.31 8.37 -1.39
N ASN A 191 14.51 7.09 -1.07
CA ASN A 191 15.78 6.50 -0.66
C ASN A 191 16.43 7.24 0.52
N CYS A 192 15.60 7.88 1.36
CA CYS A 192 16.03 8.69 2.49
C CYS A 192 17.03 9.80 2.12
N LYS A 193 16.87 10.41 0.94
CA LYS A 193 17.77 11.46 0.43
C LYS A 193 17.40 12.88 0.88
N SER A 194 16.27 13.06 1.56
CA SER A 194 15.82 14.37 2.06
C SER A 194 15.99 14.45 3.58
N GLN A 195 16.36 15.62 4.09
CA GLN A 195 16.50 15.86 5.53
C GLN A 195 15.25 16.53 6.10
N CYS A 196 14.79 16.07 7.26
CA CYS A 196 13.73 16.73 8.02
C CYS A 196 14.07 18.20 8.30
N SER A 197 13.05 19.05 8.42
CA SER A 197 13.26 20.40 8.95
C SER A 197 13.87 20.33 10.35
N ASP A 198 14.82 21.21 10.63
CA ASP A 198 15.42 21.39 11.95
C ASP A 198 14.42 21.93 13.00
N ARG A 199 13.24 22.37 12.54
CA ARG A 199 12.10 22.78 13.36
C ARG A 199 11.22 21.62 13.79
N CYS A 200 11.32 20.46 13.14
CA CYS A 200 10.60 19.28 13.58
C CYS A 200 11.21 18.74 14.87
N TRP A 201 10.36 18.31 15.80
CA TRP A 201 10.82 17.38 16.86
C TRP A 201 11.22 16.04 16.26
N SER A 202 10.40 15.56 15.32
CA SER A 202 10.57 14.37 14.50
C SER A 202 9.72 14.56 13.23
N CYS A 203 10.11 13.94 12.12
CA CYS A 203 9.36 14.06 10.86
C CYS A 203 9.04 12.69 10.27
N ASN A 204 7.93 12.63 9.55
CA ASN A 204 7.46 11.43 8.89
C ASN A 204 8.49 10.96 7.84
N SER A 205 8.92 9.70 7.92
CA SER A 205 9.96 9.12 7.05
C SER A 205 9.58 9.14 5.56
N ARG A 206 8.30 9.22 5.22
CA ARG A 206 7.83 9.28 3.82
C ARG A 206 7.65 10.70 3.32
N THR A 207 7.02 11.56 4.12
CA THR A 207 6.55 12.89 3.66
C THR A 207 7.40 14.05 4.14
N GLY A 208 8.19 13.87 5.20
CA GLY A 208 8.99 14.94 5.82
C GLY A 208 8.22 15.86 6.76
N VAL A 209 6.92 15.58 6.97
CA VAL A 209 5.99 16.41 7.74
C VAL A 209 6.22 16.24 9.24
N CYS A 210 6.19 17.32 10.02
CA CYS A 210 6.42 17.30 11.48
C CYS A 210 5.16 16.89 12.28
N GLU A 211 4.53 15.77 11.95
CA GLU A 211 3.26 15.33 12.58
C GLU A 211 3.42 15.05 14.09
N GLU A 212 4.62 14.65 14.51
CA GLU A 212 4.94 14.40 15.91
C GLU A 212 5.24 15.69 16.69
N GLY A 213 5.19 16.86 16.05
CA GLY A 213 5.33 18.15 16.69
C GLY A 213 6.60 18.89 16.31
N CYS A 214 6.69 20.11 16.83
CA CYS A 214 7.72 21.07 16.49
C CYS A 214 8.64 21.35 17.66
N LEU A 215 9.93 21.52 17.40
CA LEU A 215 10.93 21.91 18.40
C LEU A 215 11.10 23.43 18.38
N GLY A 216 10.58 24.11 19.41
CA GLY A 216 10.59 25.57 19.54
C GLY A 216 9.54 26.32 18.71
N PHE A 217 8.55 25.60 18.18
CA PHE A 217 7.39 26.17 17.48
C PHE A 217 6.10 25.49 17.98
N SER A 218 4.93 26.11 17.78
CA SER A 218 3.65 25.68 18.37
C SER A 218 2.59 25.18 17.39
N ASP A 219 2.84 25.22 16.09
CA ASP A 219 1.88 24.94 15.01
C ASP A 219 2.25 23.69 14.17
N PRO A 220 2.26 22.48 14.74
CA PRO A 220 2.37 21.27 13.95
C PRO A 220 1.21 21.17 12.93
N PRO A 221 1.46 20.67 11.72
CA PRO A 221 2.73 20.10 11.26
C PRO A 221 3.71 21.10 10.63
N ASP A 222 3.34 22.36 10.49
CA ASP A 222 4.05 23.35 9.66
C ASP A 222 5.26 23.99 10.38
N CYS A 223 5.22 24.09 11.72
CA CYS A 223 6.31 24.60 12.55
C CYS A 223 6.80 25.99 12.10
N THR A 224 5.87 26.93 11.94
CA THR A 224 6.12 28.31 11.50
C THR A 224 5.95 29.35 12.60
N ILE A 225 5.24 29.03 13.67
CA ILE A 225 4.97 29.93 14.80
C ILE A 225 5.94 29.61 15.94
N GLU A 226 6.96 30.45 16.12
CA GLU A 226 7.93 30.30 17.21
C GLU A 226 7.26 30.42 18.58
N CYS A 227 7.80 29.76 19.61
CA CYS A 227 7.30 29.86 20.97
C CYS A 227 7.25 31.30 21.49
N ASP A 228 6.17 31.62 22.21
CA ASP A 228 6.07 32.85 22.97
C ASP A 228 7.20 32.95 24.02
N THR A 229 7.55 34.19 24.39
CA THR A 229 8.58 34.44 25.40
C THR A 229 8.23 33.72 26.70
N GLY A 230 9.17 32.94 27.22
CA GLY A 230 8.95 32.15 28.44
C GLY A 230 8.59 30.69 28.18
N LEU A 231 8.40 30.29 26.92
CA LEU A 231 8.13 28.91 26.55
C LEU A 231 9.24 28.33 25.65
N TRP A 232 9.43 27.01 25.72
CA TRP A 232 10.41 26.29 24.91
C TRP A 232 10.04 24.81 24.70
N GLY A 233 10.82 24.13 23.84
CA GLY A 233 10.77 22.69 23.65
C GLY A 233 9.69 22.24 22.66
N ARG A 234 9.25 20.98 22.79
CA ARG A 234 8.25 20.38 21.89
C ARG A 234 6.91 21.10 22.04
N ASN A 235 6.40 21.67 20.95
CA ASN A 235 5.13 22.41 20.91
C ASN A 235 5.03 23.50 21.98
N CYS A 236 6.16 24.09 22.38
CA CYS A 236 6.22 25.11 23.43
C CYS A 236 5.63 24.66 24.78
N ALA A 237 5.68 23.36 25.08
CA ALA A 237 5.06 22.78 26.26
C ALA A 237 5.85 23.01 27.57
N SER A 238 7.07 23.54 27.49
CA SER A 238 7.94 23.77 28.65
C SER A 238 8.05 25.25 28.98
N ASN A 239 8.03 25.60 30.27
CA ASN A 239 8.33 26.97 30.72
C ASN A 239 9.84 27.18 30.92
N CYS A 240 10.32 28.37 30.60
CA CYS A 240 11.65 28.80 31.00
C CYS A 240 11.72 28.86 32.53
N SER A 241 12.83 28.38 33.11
CA SER A 241 13.02 28.39 34.56
C SER A 241 14.37 29.02 34.88
N ARG A 242 14.43 29.82 35.96
CA ARG A 242 15.67 30.43 36.47
C ARG A 242 16.37 31.42 35.53
N CYS A 243 15.83 31.66 34.33
CA CYS A 243 16.38 32.62 33.40
C CYS A 243 16.04 34.06 33.79
N PHE A 244 16.95 34.98 33.48
CA PHE A 244 16.69 36.41 33.59
C PHE A 244 15.50 36.82 32.70
N ASN A 245 14.61 37.66 33.24
CA ASN A 245 13.34 38.06 32.62
C ASN A 245 12.45 36.89 32.14
N SER A 246 12.65 35.68 32.67
CA SER A 246 11.97 34.46 32.22
C SER A 246 12.16 34.18 30.72
N THR A 247 13.25 34.65 30.10
CA THR A 247 13.53 34.44 28.67
C THR A 247 14.56 33.34 28.47
N CYS A 248 14.25 32.36 27.62
CA CYS A 248 15.16 31.28 27.25
C CYS A 248 15.06 30.97 25.75
N ASN A 249 16.03 30.21 25.24
CA ASN A 249 16.03 29.74 23.86
C ASN A 249 14.79 28.84 23.60
N SER A 250 13.99 29.19 22.59
CA SER A 250 12.74 28.49 22.26
C SER A 250 12.94 27.00 21.98
N ARG A 251 14.11 26.57 21.53
CA ARG A 251 14.41 25.15 21.27
C ARG A 251 15.05 24.44 22.45
N SER A 252 16.09 25.02 23.05
CA SER A 252 16.93 24.33 24.03
C SER A 252 16.56 24.62 25.50
N GLY A 253 15.76 25.66 25.75
CA GLY A 253 15.44 26.12 27.11
C GLY A 253 16.59 26.83 27.83
N LEU A 254 17.71 27.06 27.15
CA LEU A 254 18.91 27.66 27.72
C LEU A 254 18.74 29.18 27.95
N CYS A 255 19.22 29.66 29.09
CA CYS A 255 19.11 31.06 29.51
C CYS A 255 20.27 31.91 28.94
N ASP A 256 20.26 32.13 27.63
CA ASP A 256 21.34 32.84 26.92
C ASP A 256 21.59 34.27 27.44
N GLN A 257 20.56 34.89 28.05
CA GLN A 257 20.62 36.24 28.63
C GLN A 257 21.06 36.26 30.11
N GLY A 258 21.38 35.11 30.70
CA GLY A 258 21.78 34.99 32.09
C GLY A 258 20.69 34.45 33.01
N CYS A 259 21.07 34.26 34.27
CA CYS A 259 20.30 33.57 35.29
C CYS A 259 19.80 34.53 36.37
N LEU A 260 18.59 34.34 36.89
CA LEU A 260 18.03 35.12 37.99
C LEU A 260 18.08 34.30 39.30
N GLY A 261 18.90 34.73 40.26
CA GLY A 261 19.08 34.00 41.53
C GLY A 261 19.96 32.75 41.43
N TYR A 262 20.53 32.50 40.24
CA TYR A 262 21.47 31.44 39.93
C TYR A 262 22.68 32.03 39.17
N SER A 263 23.76 31.28 39.06
CA SER A 263 24.97 31.61 38.30
C SER A 263 25.13 30.67 37.10
N ASN A 264 26.34 30.49 36.56
CA ASN A 264 26.67 29.56 35.46
C ASN A 264 25.71 29.53 34.24
N PRO A 265 25.45 30.69 33.59
CA PRO A 265 24.70 30.70 32.34
C PRO A 265 25.41 29.90 31.24
N PRO A 266 24.66 29.29 30.31
CA PRO A 266 23.21 29.44 30.14
C PRO A 266 22.36 28.36 30.86
N ILE A 267 22.96 27.53 31.73
CA ILE A 267 22.29 26.37 32.33
C ILE A 267 21.58 26.71 33.66
N CYS A 268 22.08 27.71 34.41
CA CYS A 268 21.43 28.22 35.64
C CYS A 268 21.15 27.15 36.70
N THR A 269 22.16 26.38 37.07
CA THR A 269 22.04 25.29 38.06
C THR A 269 22.65 25.60 39.42
N THR A 270 23.53 26.60 39.51
CA THR A 270 24.22 26.96 40.76
C THR A 270 23.53 28.14 41.42
N GLU A 271 22.87 27.91 42.55
CA GLU A 271 22.22 28.98 43.35
C GLU A 271 23.22 30.04 43.82
N CYS A 272 22.75 31.26 44.01
CA CYS A 272 23.59 32.30 44.60
C CYS A 272 24.01 31.95 46.03
N GLY A 273 25.30 32.13 46.33
CA GLY A 273 25.82 32.00 47.68
C GLY A 273 25.28 33.09 48.61
N SER A 274 25.36 32.83 49.93
CA SER A 274 24.92 33.77 50.95
C SER A 274 25.48 35.18 50.73
N GLY A 275 24.60 36.18 50.71
CA GLY A 275 24.96 37.58 50.47
C GLY A 275 25.02 38.00 49.00
N TYR A 276 24.72 37.12 48.05
CA TYR A 276 24.63 37.45 46.61
C TYR A 276 23.23 37.17 46.04
N TRP A 277 22.79 37.97 45.06
CA TRP A 277 21.46 37.83 44.43
C TRP A 277 21.39 38.44 43.01
N GLY A 278 20.23 38.28 42.37
CA GLY A 278 19.84 38.82 41.06
C GLY A 278 20.60 38.22 39.86
N LEU A 279 20.89 39.04 38.83
CA LEU A 279 21.44 38.56 37.56
C LEU A 279 22.84 37.98 37.75
N ASN A 280 22.99 36.68 37.47
CA ASN A 280 24.25 35.93 37.59
C ASN A 280 24.92 36.10 38.97
N CYS A 281 24.14 36.33 40.02
CA CYS A 281 24.64 36.58 41.39
C CYS A 281 25.61 37.78 41.49
N THR A 282 25.45 38.79 40.64
CA THR A 282 26.36 39.94 40.60
C THR A 282 26.03 41.02 41.64
N TYR A 283 24.84 41.00 42.24
CA TYR A 283 24.48 41.93 43.31
C TYR A 283 24.85 41.36 44.67
N GLN A 284 25.46 42.18 45.54
CA GLN A 284 25.83 41.81 46.89
C GLN A 284 24.93 42.53 47.91
N SER A 285 24.47 41.82 48.94
CA SER A 285 23.75 42.41 50.07
C SER A 285 24.69 43.30 50.89
N CYS A 286 24.33 44.57 51.10
CA CYS A 286 25.04 45.45 52.02
C CYS A 286 24.58 45.16 53.46
N ASP A 287 25.08 44.11 54.10
CA ASP A 287 24.97 43.98 55.56
C ASP A 287 26.28 43.52 56.19
N GLY A 288 27.08 44.53 56.52
CA GLY A 288 28.16 44.50 57.49
C GLY A 288 28.02 45.67 58.45
N LYS A 289 26.91 45.72 59.22
CA LYS A 289 26.89 46.38 60.52
C LYS A 289 26.43 45.38 61.57
N SER A 290 27.43 44.71 62.14
CA SER A 290 27.41 44.10 63.48
C SER A 290 27.10 45.13 64.55
#